data_AF-A0A933URG3-F1
#
_entry.id   AF-A0A933URG3-F1
#
_cell.length_a   1.000
_cell.length_b   1.000
_cell.length_c   1.000
_cell.angle_alpha   90.00
_cell.angle_beta   90.00
_cell.angle_gamma   90.00
#
_symmetry.space_group_name_H-M   'P 1'
#
loop_
_entity.id
_entity.type
_entity.pdbx_description
1 polymer ?
#
loop_
_entity_poly.entity_id
_entity_poly.type
_entity_poly.pdbx_seq_one_letter_code
_entity_poly.pdbx_strand_id
1 'polypeptide(L)' 'MLEVQTALTRVCRALREVEADDVRFAKAHHLRALRLAYDGLLDEACRLAQVAPEELPDTGPLRRVVAEAHLGSRGWEW' A
#
# COMPACT_ATOMS: atom_id res chain seq x y z
N MET A 1 -9.28 11.06 4.37
CA MET A 1 -7.92 11.07 4.97
C MET A 1 -7.77 9.95 5.99
N LEU A 2 -8.42 10.04 7.17
CA LEU A 2 -8.22 9.10 8.28
C LEU A 2 -8.61 7.64 7.95
N GLU A 3 -9.69 7.44 7.17
CA GLU A 3 -10.14 6.10 6.79
C GLU A 3 -9.11 5.36 5.92
N VAL A 4 -8.47 6.07 4.98
CA VAL A 4 -7.46 5.50 4.08
C VAL A 4 -6.18 5.17 4.85
N GLN A 5 -5.72 6.06 5.73
CA GLN A 5 -4.58 5.76 6.63
C GLN A 5 -4.88 4.55 7.52
N THR A 6 -6.07 4.49 8.12
CA THR A 6 -6.49 3.33 8.93
C THR A 6 -6.53 2.05 8.11
N ALA A 7 -7.01 2.10 6.87
CA ALA A 7 -7.02 0.96 5.97
C ALA A 7 -5.61 0.51 5.58
N LEU A 8 -4.71 1.46 5.28
CA LEU A 8 -3.29 1.19 5.00
C LEU A 8 -2.62 0.50 6.20
N THR A 9 -2.80 1.02 7.42
CA THR A 9 -2.28 0.39 8.66
C THR A 9 -2.75 -1.06 8.80
N ARG A 10 -4.05 -1.31 8.56
CA ARG A 10 -4.63 -2.65 8.65
C ARG A 10 -4.04 -3.60 7.61
N VAL A 11 -3.86 -3.15 6.37
CA VAL A 11 -3.28 -3.96 5.29
C VAL A 11 -1.80 -4.24 5.56
N CYS A 12 -1.02 -3.26 6.02
CA CYS A 12 0.38 -3.46 6.40
C CYS A 12 0.52 -4.48 7.54
N ARG A 13 -0.38 -4.43 8.54
CA ARG A 13 -0.41 -5.44 9.60
C ARG A 13 -0.72 -6.83 9.05
N ALA A 14 -1.74 -6.96 8.20
CA ALA A 14 -2.11 -8.23 7.59
C ALA A 14 -0.99 -8.80 6.70
N LEU A 15 -0.26 -7.97 5.96
CA LEU A 15 0.91 -8.38 5.18
C LEU A 15 1.97 -9.00 6.09
N ARG A 16 2.36 -8.31 7.18
CA ARG A 16 3.34 -8.82 8.14
C ARG A 16 2.89 -10.15 8.78
N GLU A 17 1.61 -10.27 9.13
CA GLU A 17 1.04 -11.50 9.69
C GLU A 17 1.11 -12.68 8.70
N VAL A 18 0.80 -12.46 7.42
CA VAL A 18 0.87 -13.51 6.39
C VAL A 18 2.33 -13.83 6.03
N GLU A 19 3.22 -12.84 6.03
CA GLU A 19 4.65 -13.06 5.75
C GLU A 19 5.32 -13.88 6.85
N ALA A 20 4.98 -13.65 8.12
CA ALA A 20 5.51 -14.38 9.27
C ALA A 20 4.96 -15.83 9.43
N ASP A 21 3.80 -16.13 8.85
CA ASP A 21 3.19 -17.46 8.92
C ASP A 21 3.64 -18.33 7.73
N ASP A 22 4.60 -19.23 7.98
CA ASP A 22 5.12 -20.15 6.95
C ASP A 22 4.24 -21.38 6.69
N VAL A 23 3.20 -21.61 7.50
CA VAL A 23 2.40 -22.84 7.47
C VAL A 23 1.05 -22.65 6.79
N ARG A 24 0.69 -21.42 6.40
CA ARG A 24 -0.58 -21.13 5.70
C ARG A 24 -0.62 -21.73 4.30
N PHE A 25 -1.57 -22.63 4.11
CA PHE A 25 -2.05 -22.98 2.78
C PHE A 25 -2.46 -21.70 2.03
N ALA A 26 -2.12 -21.62 0.73
CA ALA A 26 -2.40 -20.45 -0.12
C ALA A 26 -1.74 -19.11 0.29
N LYS A 27 -0.64 -19.12 1.08
CA LYS A 27 0.15 -17.90 1.43
C LYS A 27 0.41 -16.98 0.24
N ALA A 28 0.86 -17.52 -0.88
CA ALA A 28 1.12 -16.74 -2.10
C ALA A 28 -0.13 -16.01 -2.63
N HIS A 29 -1.30 -16.64 -2.56
CA HIS A 29 -2.56 -16.02 -2.96
C HIS A 29 -2.96 -14.89 -2.01
N HIS A 30 -2.87 -15.11 -0.70
CA HIS A 30 -3.14 -14.09 0.31
C HIS A 30 -2.20 -12.89 0.19
N LEU A 31 -0.90 -13.14 0.01
CA LEU A 31 0.08 -12.07 -0.23
C LEU A 31 -0.24 -11.27 -1.49
N ARG A 32 -0.65 -11.94 -2.57
CA ARG A 32 -1.05 -11.24 -3.81
C ARG A 32 -2.28 -10.38 -3.58
N ALA A 33 -3.32 -10.90 -2.93
CA ALA A 33 -4.54 -10.15 -2.65
C ALA A 33 -4.28 -8.92 -1.76
N LEU A 34 -3.48 -9.09 -0.70
CA LEU A 34 -3.09 -8.00 0.19
C LEU A 34 -2.24 -6.95 -0.51
N ARG A 35 -1.30 -7.36 -1.38
CA ARG A 35 -0.50 -6.43 -2.19
C ARG A 35 -1.35 -5.61 -3.15
N LEU A 36 -2.33 -6.22 -3.81
CA LEU A 36 -3.28 -5.50 -4.67
C LEU A 36 -4.12 -4.50 -3.86
N ALA A 37 -4.60 -4.89 -2.68
CA ALA A 37 -5.33 -3.98 -1.80
C ALA A 37 -4.45 -2.81 -1.33
N TYR A 38 -3.19 -3.09 -1.00
CA TYR A 38 -2.22 -2.07 -0.61
C TYR A 38 -1.95 -1.07 -1.74
N ASP A 39 -1.68 -1.55 -2.95
CA ASP A 39 -1.41 -0.70 -4.11
C ASP A 39 -2.64 0.20 -4.44
N GLY A 40 -3.86 -0.35 -4.36
CA GLY A 40 -5.08 0.44 -4.56
C GLY A 40 -5.32 1.51 -3.47
N LEU A 41 -4.93 1.23 -2.22
CA LEU A 41 -5.00 2.21 -1.13
C LEU A 41 -3.94 3.31 -1.29
N LEU A 42 -2.74 2.97 -1.78
CA LEU A 42 -1.73 3.98 -2.10
C LEU A 42 -2.18 4.91 -3.23
N ASP A 43 -2.83 4.38 -4.26
CA ASP A 43 -3.40 5.19 -5.33
C ASP A 43 -4.47 6.17 -4.81
N GLU A 44 -5.36 5.72 -3.91
CA GLU A 44 -6.35 6.58 -3.27
C GLU A 44 -5.70 7.62 -2.36
N ALA A 45 -4.71 7.23 -1.56
CA ALA A 45 -3.96 8.14 -0.71
C ALA A 45 -3.26 9.23 -1.55
N CYS A 46 -2.61 8.86 -2.66
CA CYS A 46 -1.96 9.81 -3.57
C CYS A 46 -2.98 10.78 -4.18
N ARG A 47 -4.17 10.32 -4.57
CA ARG A 47 -5.26 11.21 -5.03
C ARG A 47 -5.68 12.21 -3.95
N LEU A 48 -5.90 11.74 -2.72
CA LEU A 48 -6.26 12.60 -1.58
C LEU A 48 -5.15 13.59 -1.22
N ALA A 49 -3.89 13.20 -1.43
CA ALA A 49 -2.70 14.02 -1.21
C ALA A 49 -2.34 14.92 -2.42
N GLN A 50 -3.16 14.88 -3.48
CA GLN A 50 -2.98 15.65 -4.71
C GLN A 50 -1.60 15.43 -5.37
N VAL A 51 -1.09 14.19 -5.35
CA VAL A 51 0.09 13.79 -6.11
C VAL A 51 -0.29 13.70 -7.59
N ALA A 52 0.47 14.34 -8.47
CA ALA A 52 0.15 14.34 -9.88
C ALA A 52 0.45 12.96 -10.50
N PRO A 53 -0.39 12.43 -11.42
CA PRO A 53 -0.19 11.12 -12.02
C PRO A 53 1.18 10.95 -12.69
N GLU A 54 1.74 12.01 -13.29
CA GLU A 54 3.06 12.05 -13.92
C GLU A 54 4.23 11.91 -12.93
N GLU A 55 4.01 12.16 -11.64
CA GLU A 55 5.01 11.93 -10.59
C GLU A 55 5.09 10.44 -10.21
N LEU A 56 4.13 9.61 -10.65
CA LEU A 56 4.04 8.19 -10.30
C LEU A 56 4.41 7.31 -11.50
N PRO A 57 5.27 6.30 -11.32
CA PRO A 57 5.48 5.25 -12.33
C PRO A 57 4.17 4.52 -12.66
N ASP A 58 3.99 4.05 -13.89
CA ASP A 58 2.73 3.43 -14.34
C ASP A 58 2.30 2.21 -13.49
N THR A 59 3.24 1.33 -13.13
CA THR A 59 2.94 0.10 -12.39
C THR A 59 4.17 -0.51 -11.70
N GLY A 60 3.95 -1.59 -10.97
CA GLY A 60 4.99 -2.43 -10.39
C GLY A 60 5.57 -1.89 -9.08
N PRO A 61 6.62 -2.56 -8.56
CA PRO A 61 7.17 -2.27 -7.24
C PRO A 61 7.70 -0.84 -7.09
N LEU A 62 8.22 -0.24 -8.16
CA LEU A 62 8.73 1.12 -8.13
C LEU A 62 7.61 2.14 -7.90
N ARG A 63 6.42 1.92 -8.48
CA ARG A 63 5.25 2.79 -8.25
C ARG A 63 4.93 2.89 -6.76
N ARG A 64 4.92 1.74 -6.07
CA ARG A 64 4.68 1.68 -4.62
C ARG A 64 5.68 2.51 -3.84
N VAL A 65 6.98 2.29 -4.07
CA VAL A 65 8.05 3.00 -3.35
C VAL A 65 7.95 4.52 -3.56
N VAL A 66 7.69 4.94 -4.80
CA VAL A 66 7.54 6.37 -5.13
C VAL A 66 6.28 6.95 -4.47
N ALA A 67 5.14 6.25 -4.53
CA ALA A 67 3.91 6.66 -3.85
C ALA A 67 4.10 6.83 -2.34
N GLU A 68 4.75 5.87 -1.68
CA GLU A 68 5.09 5.92 -0.26
C GLU A 68 5.94 7.15 0.08
N ALA A 69 6.95 7.45 -0.73
CA ALA A 69 7.79 8.63 -0.54
C ALA A 69 7.01 9.95 -0.69
N HIS A 70 6.14 10.05 -1.71
CA HIS A 70 5.28 11.23 -1.90
C HIS A 70 4.33 11.45 -0.73
N LEU A 71 3.73 10.38 -0.21
CA LEU A 71 2.83 10.43 0.93
C LEU A 71 3.58 10.81 2.22
N GLY A 72 4.73 10.19 2.48
CA GLY A 72 5.57 10.51 3.64
C GLY A 72 6.04 11.97 3.64
N SER A 73 6.46 12.52 2.50
CA SER A 73 6.82 13.95 2.37
C SER A 73 5.65 14.92 2.64
N ARG A 74 4.41 14.43 2.58
CA ARG A 74 3.18 15.19 2.86
C ARG A 74 2.60 14.89 4.24
N GLY A 75 3.35 14.22 5.10
CA GLY A 75 2.96 13.94 6.49
C GLY A 75 1.92 12.82 6.65
N TRP A 76 1.76 11.96 5.64
CA TRP A 76 0.96 10.75 5.81
C TRP A 76 1.76 9.69 6.56
N GLU A 77 1.11 9.07 7.52
CA GLU A 77 1.65 7.98 8.32
C GLU A 77 0.60 6.88 8.45
N TRP A 78 1.03 5.61 8.42
CA TRP A 78 0.16 4.43 8.58
C TRP A 78 0.92 3.19 9.06
#